data_AF-A0A1F6PS03-F1
#
_entry.id   AF-A0A1F6PS03-F1
#
_cell.length_a   1.000
_cell.length_b   1.000
_cell.length_c   1.000
_cell.angle_alpha   90.00
_cell.angle_beta   90.00
_cell.angle_gamma   90.00
#
_symmetry.space_group_name_H-M   'P 1'
#
loop_
_entity.id
_entity.type
_entity.pdbx_description
1 polymer ?
#
loop_
_entity_poly.entity_id
_entity_poly.type
_entity_poly.pdbx_seq_one_letter_code
_entity_poly.pdbx_strand_id
1 'polypeptide(L)'
;MDREDIKYEINNYIEVRKNLWTAIIVLSGGLTGLLLNIQNIKMNLAGIIFIVLLLAGSFLDYLFVKMLGEVNTDIQNCIVSLKKEINK
;
A
#
# COMPACT_ATOMS: atom_id res chain seq x y z
N MET A 1 -7.40 -8.53 26.64
CA MET A 1 -6.57 -9.09 25.57
C MET A 1 -5.25 -9.41 26.22
N ASP A 2 -4.65 -10.58 25.98
CA ASP A 2 -3.36 -10.86 26.61
C ASP A 2 -2.26 -10.05 25.90
N ARG A 3 -1.17 -9.71 26.59
CA ARG A 3 -0.05 -8.95 26.00
C ARG A 3 0.55 -9.68 24.80
N GLU A 4 0.49 -11.00 24.79
CA GLU A 4 0.93 -11.84 23.67
C GLU A 4 0.02 -11.65 22.45
N ASP A 5 -1.29 -11.56 22.63
CA ASP A 5 -2.25 -11.28 21.55
C ASP A 5 -1.98 -9.92 20.90
N ILE A 6 -1.73 -8.88 21.71
CA ILE A 6 -1.43 -7.53 21.19
C ILE A 6 -0.13 -7.52 20.38
N LYS A 7 0.91 -8.22 20.85
CA LYS A 7 2.18 -8.34 20.14
C LYS A 7 2.03 -9.09 18.82
N TYR A 8 1.24 -10.16 18.83
CA TYR A 8 0.93 -10.92 17.62
C TYR A 8 0.22 -10.04 16.59
N GLU A 9 -0.78 -9.26 17.01
CA GLU A 9 -1.51 -8.35 16.13
C GLU A 9 -0.60 -7.26 15.52
N ILE A 10 0.29 -6.67 16.33
CA ILE A 10 1.29 -5.70 15.83
C ILE A 10 2.18 -6.32 14.75
N ASN A 11 2.66 -7.56 14.96
CA ASN A 11 3.48 -8.25 13.97
C ASN A 11 2.72 -8.50 12.65
N ASN A 12 1.45 -8.90 12.74
CA ASN A 12 0.59 -9.05 11.56
C ASN A 12 0.42 -7.72 10.81
N TYR A 13 0.14 -6.62 11.50
CA TYR A 13 0.04 -5.30 10.84
C TYR A 13 1.37 -4.86 10.20
N ILE A 14 2.51 -5.17 10.83
CA ILE A 14 3.84 -4.92 10.24
C ILE A 14 4.02 -5.72 8.95
N GLU A 15 3.58 -6.98 8.92
CA GLU A 15 3.64 -7.81 7.72
C GLU A 15 2.72 -7.28 6.61
N VAL A 16 1.48 -6.93 6.94
CA VAL A 16 0.55 -6.27 6.00
C VAL A 16 1.17 -5.00 5.43
N ARG A 17 1.78 -4.17 6.29
CA ARG A 17 2.47 -2.95 5.88
C ARG A 17 3.62 -3.25 4.90
N LYS A 18 4.43 -4.28 5.15
CA LYS A 18 5.51 -4.68 4.21
C LYS A 18 4.93 -5.08 2.86
N ASN A 19 3.88 -5.89 2.85
CA ASN A 19 3.23 -6.34 1.62
C ASN A 19 2.66 -5.17 0.82
N LEU A 20 2.03 -4.20 1.49
CA LEU A 20 1.54 -2.98 0.85
C LEU A 20 2.69 -2.16 0.23
N TRP A 21 3.81 -2.00 0.92
CA TRP A 21 4.99 -1.33 0.37
C TRP A 21 5.55 -2.06 -0.86
N THR A 22 5.62 -3.39 -0.82
CA THR A 22 6.03 -4.20 -1.97
C THR A 22 5.07 -4.00 -3.15
N ALA A 23 3.75 -4.00 -2.90
CA ALA A 23 2.75 -3.77 -3.94
C ALA A 23 2.91 -2.40 -4.61
N ILE A 24 3.11 -1.34 -3.83
CA ILE A 24 3.36 0.02 -4.34
C ILE A 24 4.62 0.05 -5.20
N ILE A 25 5.74 -0.51 -4.72
CA ILE A 25 6.99 -0.51 -5.49
C ILE A 25 6.83 -1.23 -6.83
N VAL A 26 6.16 -2.39 -6.83
CA VAL A 26 5.90 -3.16 -8.06
C VAL A 26 4.99 -2.39 -9.00
N LEU A 27 3.92 -1.79 -8.49
CA LEU A 27 2.95 -1.06 -9.30
C LEU A 27 3.54 0.24 -9.86
N SER A 28 4.18 1.05 -9.04
CA SER A 28 4.89 2.27 -9.48
C SER A 28 6.00 1.95 -10.47
N GLY A 29 6.74 0.85 -10.26
CA GLY A 29 7.75 0.36 -11.22
C GLY A 29 7.13 -0.02 -12.57
N GLY A 30 6.03 -0.78 -12.55
CA GLY A 30 5.27 -1.14 -13.75
C GLY A 30 4.70 0.07 -14.49
N LEU A 31 4.14 1.04 -13.76
CA LEU A 31 3.63 2.30 -14.32
C LEU A 31 4.74 3.15 -14.94
N THR A 32 5.91 3.21 -14.30
CA THR A 32 7.08 3.89 -14.85
C THR A 32 7.55 3.22 -16.15
N GLY A 33 7.60 1.88 -16.18
CA GLY A 33 7.91 1.13 -17.39
C GLY A 33 6.92 1.36 -18.53
N LEU A 34 5.63 1.45 -18.20
CA LEU A 34 4.60 1.85 -19.16
C LEU A 34 4.86 3.26 -19.69
N LEU A 35 5.05 4.25 -18.82
CA LEU A 35 5.30 5.66 -19.20
C LEU A 35 6.50 5.82 -20.13
N LEU A 36 7.58 5.06 -19.92
CA LEU A 36 8.76 5.12 -20.79
C LEU A 36 8.44 4.62 -22.22
N ASN A 37 7.43 3.76 -22.38
CA ASN A 37 7.02 3.22 -23.68
C ASN A 37 6.03 4.14 -24.44
N ILE A 38 5.68 5.30 -23.87
CA ILE A 38 4.67 6.20 -24.43
C ILE A 38 5.07 6.82 -25.78
N GLN A 39 6.38 6.93 -26.06
CA GLN A 39 6.92 7.60 -27.24
C GLN A 39 6.54 6.92 -28.58
N ASN A 40 6.15 5.65 -28.55
CA ASN A 40 5.77 4.88 -29.74
C ASN A 40 4.26 4.71 -29.90
N ILE A 41 3.45 5.29 -29.01
CA ILE A 41 2.01 5.06 -28.98
C ILE A 41 1.31 6.10 -29.86
N LYS A 42 0.74 5.65 -30.97
CA LYS A 42 -0.20 6.46 -31.76
C LYS A 42 -1.52 6.59 -30.97
N MET A 43 -2.25 7.70 -31.15
CA MET A 43 -3.58 7.91 -30.55
C MET A 43 -4.64 7.08 -31.30
N ASN A 44 -4.51 5.76 -31.22
CA ASN A 44 -5.47 4.77 -31.67
C ASN A 44 -5.97 3.98 -30.44
N LEU A 45 -6.77 2.91 -30.65
CA LEU A 45 -7.37 2.14 -29.55
C LEU A 45 -6.34 1.69 -28.49
N ALA A 46 -5.13 1.33 -28.91
CA ALA A 46 -4.04 0.95 -28.02
C ALA A 46 -3.60 2.08 -27.08
N GLY A 47 -3.55 3.32 -27.58
CA GLY A 47 -3.21 4.49 -26.75
C GLY A 47 -4.29 4.84 -25.72
N ILE A 48 -5.57 4.64 -26.06
CA ILE A 48 -6.67 4.84 -25.11
C ILE A 48 -6.58 3.80 -23.98
N ILE A 49 -6.37 2.52 -24.32
CA ILE A 49 -6.18 1.45 -23.33
C ILE A 49 -5.01 1.76 -22.41
N PHE A 50 -3.91 2.25 -22.98
CA PHE A 50 -2.72 2.63 -22.22
C PHE A 50 -3.00 3.75 -21.20
N ILE A 51 -3.72 4.81 -21.60
CA ILE A 51 -4.13 5.88 -20.69
C ILE A 51 -5.04 5.35 -19.58
N VAL A 52 -5.99 4.47 -19.91
CA VAL A 52 -6.87 3.84 -18.92
C VAL A 52 -6.07 3.00 -17.91
N LEU A 53 -5.08 2.24 -18.37
CA LEU A 53 -4.18 1.46 -17.50
C LEU A 53 -3.36 2.37 -16.58
N LEU A 54 -2.85 3.48 -17.09
CA LEU A 54 -2.14 4.47 -16.26
C LEU A 54 -3.05 5.05 -15.18
N LEU A 55 -4.27 5.47 -15.53
CA LEU A 55 -5.22 6.01 -14.57
C LEU A 55 -5.62 4.96 -13.52
N ALA A 56 -5.90 3.73 -13.94
CA ALA A 56 -6.26 2.64 -13.04
C ALA A 56 -5.11 2.28 -12.09
N GLY A 57 -3.87 2.19 -12.60
CA GLY A 57 -2.72 1.91 -11.76
C GLY A 57 -2.41 3.06 -10.80
N SER A 58 -2.46 4.33 -11.24
CA SER A 58 -2.29 5.48 -10.34
C SER A 58 -3.37 5.52 -9.25
N PHE A 59 -4.61 5.13 -9.57
CA PHE A 59 -5.67 5.01 -8.58
C PHE A 59 -5.41 3.90 -7.56
N LEU A 60 -4.91 2.74 -8.00
CA LEU A 60 -4.51 1.65 -7.10
C LEU A 60 -3.33 2.04 -6.19
N ASP A 61 -2.32 2.73 -6.72
CA ASP A 61 -1.21 3.26 -5.91
C ASP A 61 -1.74 4.20 -4.82
N TYR A 62 -2.68 5.10 -5.15
CA TYR A 62 -3.33 5.96 -4.16
C TYR A 62 -4.06 5.15 -3.07
N LEU A 63 -4.81 4.12 -3.45
CA LEU A 63 -5.51 3.26 -2.48
C LEU A 63 -4.53 2.54 -1.55
N PHE A 64 -3.42 2.01 -2.06
CA PHE A 64 -2.42 1.35 -1.23
C PHE A 64 -1.74 2.31 -0.26
N VAL A 65 -1.43 3.53 -0.69
CA VAL A 65 -0.90 4.58 0.20
C VAL A 65 -1.90 4.93 1.30
N LYS A 66 -3.20 5.00 0.97
CA LYS A 66 -4.24 5.22 1.97
C LYS A 66 -4.32 4.08 2.99
N MET A 67 -4.31 2.83 2.52
CA MET A 67 -4.30 1.63 3.40
C MET A 67 -3.05 1.60 4.30
N LEU A 68 -1.88 2.02 3.80
CA LEU A 68 -0.68 2.16 4.63
C LEU A 68 -0.88 3.14 5.79
N GLY A 69 -1.60 4.24 5.55
CA GLY A 69 -1.96 5.21 6.57
C GLY A 69 -2.82 4.58 7.67
N GLU A 70 -3.86 3.85 7.28
CA GLU A 70 -4.77 3.14 8.19
C GLU A 70 -4.03 2.10 9.03
N VAL A 71 -3.23 1.23 8.40
CA VAL A 71 -2.41 0.23 9.10
C VAL A 71 -1.43 0.88 10.08
N ASN A 72 -0.86 2.04 9.74
CA ASN A 72 0.04 2.75 10.65
C ASN A 72 -0.71 3.30 11.87
N THR A 73 -1.94 3.79 11.70
CA THR A 73 -2.81 4.19 12.81
C THR A 73 -3.17 3.01 13.69
N ASP A 74 -3.49 1.84 13.11
CA ASP A 74 -3.82 0.63 13.86
C ASP A 74 -2.64 0.13 14.70
N ILE A 75 -1.43 0.11 14.12
CA ILE A 75 -0.19 -0.21 14.86
C ILE A 75 -0.02 0.74 16.06
N GLN A 76 -0.24 2.05 15.86
CA GLN A 76 -0.13 3.02 16.96
C GLN A 76 -1.17 2.75 18.06
N ASN A 77 -2.40 2.41 17.69
CA ASN A 77 -3.46 2.06 18.64
C ASN A 77 -3.12 0.81 19.46
N CYS A 78 -2.57 -0.24 18.82
CA CYS A 78 -2.11 -1.44 19.52
C CYS A 78 -0.96 -1.12 20.48
N ILE A 79 0.02 -0.31 20.06
CA ILE A 79 1.15 0.10 20.92
C ILE A 79 0.67 0.90 22.14
N VAL A 80 -0.29 1.83 21.96
CA VAL A 80 -0.88 2.59 23.06
C VAL A 80 -1.61 1.67 24.04
N SER A 81 -2.34 0.68 23.53
CA SER A 81 -3.04 -0.32 24.35
C SER A 81 -2.07 -1.17 25.17
N LEU A 82 -0.98 -1.64 24.54
CA LEU A 82 0.10 -2.38 25.22
C LEU A 82 0.74 -1.54 26.34
N LYS A 83 1.02 -0.26 26.09
CA LYS A 83 1.59 0.64 27.12
C LYS A 83 0.65 0.82 28.32
N LYS A 84 -0.67 0.91 28.08
CA LYS A 84 -1.67 1.00 29.16
C LYS A 84 -1.69 -0.26 30.01
N GLU A 85 -1.52 -1.45 29.42
CA GLU A 85 -1.44 -2.71 30.17
C GLU A 85 -0.13 -2.89 30.93
N ILE A 86 0.98 -2.29 30.50
CA ILE A 86 2.27 -2.34 31.20
C ILE A 86 2.27 -1.46 32.45
N ASN A 87 1.58 -0.31 32.40
CA ASN A 87 1.49 0.66 33.49
C ASN A 87 0.36 0.38 34.50
N LYS A 88 -0.38 -0.72 34.30
CA LYS A 88 -1.45 -1.19 35.19
C LYS A 88 -0.91 -2.31 36.08
#